data_AF-A0A9X6AFA3-F1
#
_entry.id   AF-A0A9X6AFA3-F1
#
_cell.length_a   1.000
_cell.length_b   1.000
_cell.length_c   1.000
_cell.angle_alpha   90.00
_cell.angle_beta   90.00
_cell.angle_gamma   90.00
#
_symmetry.space_group_name_H-M   'P 1'
#
loop_
_entity.id
_entity.type
_entity.pdbx_description
1 polymer ?
#
loop_
_entity_poly.entity_id
_entity_poly.type
_entity_poly.pdbx_seq_one_letter_code
_entity_poly.pdbx_strand_id
1 'polypeptide(L)'
;RIPRNIALELLLTGEPLPAERAERLGLVNHLTEPGQALQRALELATSIAHNAPLAVAAIKRVVNERRAFGDEDAFVEQDRIVAPVMASHDAQEGAHAFAERRSPHWQGR
;
A
#
# COMPACT_ATOMS: atom_id res chain seq x y z
N ARG A 1 11.88 0.95 0.57
CA ARG A 1 13.04 0.37 1.30
C ARG A 1 14.10 0.04 0.26
N ILE A 2 15.39 0.12 0.56
CA ILE A 2 16.48 -0.21 -0.39
C ILE A 2 17.22 -1.49 0.03
N PRO A 3 18.02 -2.11 -0.85
CA PRO A 3 18.88 -3.24 -0.50
C PRO A 3 19.82 -2.93 0.67
N ARG A 4 20.07 -3.93 1.53
CA ARG A 4 20.82 -3.77 2.79
C ARG A 4 22.23 -3.25 2.58
N ASN A 5 22.93 -3.70 1.55
CA ASN A 5 24.29 -3.26 1.22
C ASN A 5 24.33 -1.76 0.88
N ILE A 6 23.37 -1.27 0.09
CA ILE A 6 23.27 0.15 -0.27
C ILE A 6 22.88 1.00 0.95
N ALA A 7 21.99 0.49 1.81
CA ALA A 7 21.68 1.17 3.06
C ALA A 7 22.92 1.32 3.96
N LEU A 8 23.73 0.27 4.09
CA LEU A 8 24.97 0.33 4.88
C LEU A 8 26.00 1.29 4.29
N GLU A 9 26.15 1.33 2.96
CA GLU A 9 27.00 2.31 2.27
C GLU A 9 26.61 3.74 2.69
N LEU A 10 25.35 4.13 2.51
CA LEU A 10 24.85 5.47 2.84
C LEU A 10 24.98 5.81 4.33
N LEU A 11 24.71 4.85 5.23
CA LEU A 11 24.81 5.05 6.68
C LEU A 11 26.24 5.24 7.16
N LEU A 12 27.22 4.57 6.52
CA LEU A 12 28.62 4.63 6.92
C LEU A 12 29.37 5.80 6.27
N THR A 13 28.99 6.23 5.07
CA THR A 13 29.65 7.33 4.36
C THR A 13 28.99 8.68 4.60
N GLY A 14 27.68 8.70 4.88
CA GLY A 14 26.90 9.94 4.99
C GLY A 14 26.70 10.64 3.64
N GLU A 15 26.98 9.98 2.52
CA GLU A 15 26.82 10.57 1.20
C GLU A 15 25.34 10.86 0.88
N PRO A 16 25.05 11.99 0.21
CA PRO A 16 23.69 12.31 -0.21
C PRO A 16 23.19 11.30 -1.24
N LEU A 17 21.90 10.95 -1.15
CA LEU A 17 21.22 10.09 -2.12
C LEU A 17 20.33 10.93 -3.03
N PRO A 18 20.69 11.13 -4.32
CA PRO A 18 19.85 11.82 -5.28
C PRO A 18 18.51 11.11 -5.50
N ALA A 19 17.46 11.87 -5.79
CA ALA A 19 16.09 11.37 -5.92
C ALA A 19 15.98 10.31 -7.04
N GLU A 20 16.70 10.49 -8.15
CA GLU A 20 16.76 9.57 -9.28
C GLU A 20 17.34 8.21 -8.90
N ARG A 21 18.38 8.20 -8.05
CA ARG A 21 18.93 6.94 -7.52
C ARG A 21 17.97 6.35 -6.49
N ALA A 22 17.35 7.17 -5.65
CA ALA A 22 16.38 6.72 -4.65
C ALA A 22 15.17 6.00 -5.28
N GLU A 23 14.66 6.50 -6.41
CA GLU A 23 13.56 5.88 -7.17
C GLU A 23 13.99 4.55 -7.77
N ARG A 24 15.13 4.48 -8.47
CA ARG A 24 15.67 3.23 -9.03
C ARG A 24 15.91 2.14 -7.99
N LEU A 25 16.23 2.54 -6.75
CA LEU A 25 16.44 1.63 -5.63
C LEU A 25 15.14 1.20 -4.92
N GLY A 26 13.99 1.77 -5.30
CA GLY A 26 12.70 1.51 -4.64
C GLY A 26 12.55 2.19 -3.27
N LEU A 27 13.33 3.23 -2.99
CA LEU A 27 13.11 4.09 -1.82
C LEU A 27 11.95 5.06 -2.06
N VAL A 28 11.88 5.62 -3.26
CA VAL A 28 10.85 6.57 -3.71
C VAL A 28 9.96 5.87 -4.73
N ASN A 29 8.64 6.00 -4.61
CA ASN A 29 7.69 5.37 -5.52
C ASN A 29 7.55 6.10 -6.86
N HIS A 30 7.64 7.42 -6.86
CA HIS A 30 7.49 8.26 -8.05
C HIS A 30 8.40 9.48 -7.96
N LEU A 31 9.05 9.81 -9.08
CA LEU A 31 9.67 11.11 -9.28
C LEU A 31 8.72 12.06 -9.99
N THR A 32 8.93 13.34 -9.74
CA THR A 32 8.19 14.43 -10.38
C THR A 32 9.15 15.55 -10.71
N GLU A 33 8.69 16.47 -11.55
CA GLU A 33 9.34 17.77 -11.70
C GLU A 33 9.38 18.51 -10.34
N PRO A 34 10.37 19.40 -10.12
CA PRO A 34 10.44 20.23 -8.93
C PRO A 34 9.14 20.99 -8.68
N GLY A 35 8.65 20.94 -7.44
CA GLY A 35 7.39 21.58 -7.03
C GLY A 35 6.13 20.76 -7.26
N GLN A 36 6.19 19.62 -7.97
CA GLN A 36 5.02 18.79 -8.29
C GLN A 36 4.79 17.60 -7.34
N ALA A 37 5.68 17.42 -6.36
CA ALA A 37 5.62 16.26 -5.45
C ALA A 37 4.31 16.15 -4.68
N LEU A 38 3.78 17.28 -4.18
CA LEU A 38 2.52 17.29 -3.43
C LEU A 38 1.33 16.91 -4.32
N GLN A 39 1.27 17.49 -5.52
CA GLN A 39 0.20 17.20 -6.48
C GLN A 39 0.17 15.71 -6.82
N ARG A 40 1.33 15.11 -7.14
CA ARG A 40 1.42 13.68 -7.42
C ARG A 40 1.06 12.81 -6.21
N ALA A 41 1.43 13.23 -5.00
CA ALA A 41 1.08 12.52 -3.79
C ALA A 41 -0.44 12.54 -3.52
N LEU A 42 -1.11 13.67 -3.79
CA LEU A 42 -2.55 13.79 -3.68
C LEU A 42 -3.28 12.93 -4.72
N GLU A 43 -2.80 12.89 -5.97
CA GLU A 43 -3.36 11.99 -6.99
C GLU A 43 -3.28 10.52 -6.59
N LEU A 44 -2.14 10.09 -6.03
CA LEU A 44 -1.97 8.74 -5.51
C LEU A 44 -2.92 8.48 -4.34
N ALA A 45 -3.02 9.42 -3.39
CA ALA A 45 -3.93 9.32 -2.26
C ALA A 45 -5.40 9.23 -2.72
N THR A 46 -5.79 10.03 -3.71
CA THR A 46 -7.12 9.99 -4.34
C THR A 46 -7.36 8.63 -4.99
N SER A 47 -6.40 8.08 -5.74
CA SER A 47 -6.55 6.74 -6.33
C SER A 47 -6.73 5.66 -5.26
N ILE A 48 -6.03 5.75 -4.13
CA ILE A 48 -6.20 4.82 -3.01
C ILE A 48 -7.57 5.00 -2.35
N ALA A 49 -8.01 6.24 -2.16
CA ALA A 49 -9.29 6.58 -1.52
C ALA A 49 -10.52 6.15 -2.35
N HIS A 50 -10.38 5.88 -3.65
CA HIS A 50 -11.44 5.30 -4.47
C HIS A 50 -11.68 3.81 -4.20
N ASN A 51 -10.80 3.13 -3.47
CA ASN A 51 -10.94 1.72 -3.13
C ASN A 51 -11.70 1.53 -1.80
N ALA A 52 -12.22 0.31 -1.57
CA ALA A 52 -12.89 -0.02 -0.33
C ALA A 52 -11.97 0.22 0.88
N PRO A 53 -12.35 1.08 1.84
CA PRO A 53 -11.48 1.50 2.94
C PRO A 53 -11.06 0.34 3.84
N LEU A 54 -11.96 -0.61 4.11
CA LEU A 54 -11.65 -1.80 4.90
C LEU A 54 -10.60 -2.69 4.21
N ALA A 55 -10.71 -2.86 2.88
CA ALA A 55 -9.75 -3.64 2.11
C ALA A 55 -8.37 -2.98 2.08
N VAL A 56 -8.30 -1.66 1.83
CA VAL A 56 -7.04 -0.90 1.85
C VAL A 56 -6.33 -1.03 3.21
N ALA A 57 -7.09 -0.88 4.31
CA ALA A 57 -6.55 -1.02 5.66
C ALA A 57 -6.04 -2.43 5.94
N ALA A 58 -6.82 -3.46 5.58
CA ALA A 58 -6.46 -4.86 5.77
C ALA A 58 -5.21 -5.26 4.97
N ILE A 59 -5.12 -4.88 3.70
CA ILE A 59 -3.94 -5.16 2.86
C ILE A 59 -2.69 -4.55 3.48
N LYS A 60 -2.75 -3.27 3.89
CA LYS A 60 -1.62 -2.60 4.55
C LYS A 60 -1.24 -3.29 5.85
N ARG A 61 -2.22 -3.77 6.62
CA ARG A 61 -2.00 -4.50 7.87
C ARG A 61 -1.29 -5.83 7.63
N VAL A 62 -1.81 -6.67 6.72
CA VAL A 62 -1.23 -7.97 6.35
C VAL A 62 0.23 -7.80 5.93
N VAL A 63 0.52 -6.85 5.03
CA VAL A 63 1.89 -6.63 4.52
C VAL A 63 2.86 -6.20 5.62
N ASN A 64 2.41 -5.38 6.57
CA ASN A 64 3.26 -4.90 7.66
C ASN A 64 3.47 -5.95 8.76
N GLU A 65 2.43 -6.71 9.10
CA GLU A 65 2.47 -7.73 10.14
C GLU A 65 3.11 -9.04 9.66
N ARG A 66 3.17 -9.31 8.34
CA ARG A 66 3.79 -10.53 7.77
C ARG A 66 5.18 -10.83 8.33
N ARG A 67 5.98 -9.80 8.61
CA ARG A 67 7.35 -9.96 9.14
C ARG A 67 7.40 -10.54 10.56
N ALA A 68 6.30 -10.48 11.29
CA ALA A 68 6.18 -11.04 12.64
C ALA A 68 5.71 -12.50 12.62
N PHE A 69 5.13 -12.96 11.51
CA PHE A 69 4.65 -14.34 11.35
C PHE A 69 5.72 -15.20 10.67
N GLY A 70 5.90 -16.43 11.14
CA GLY A 70 6.62 -17.44 10.35
C GLY A 70 5.84 -17.77 9.09
N ASP A 71 6.51 -18.29 8.06
CA ASP A 71 5.85 -18.64 6.78
C ASP A 71 4.70 -19.65 6.96
N GLU A 72 4.76 -20.50 8.00
CA GLU A 72 3.73 -21.49 8.33
C GLU A 72 2.41 -20.86 8.81
N ASP A 73 2.46 -19.79 9.59
CA ASP A 73 1.28 -19.13 10.17
C ASP A 73 0.78 -17.93 9.34
N ALA A 74 1.55 -17.49 8.35
CA ALA A 74 1.29 -16.26 7.62
C ALA A 74 -0.10 -16.23 6.94
N PHE A 75 -0.56 -17.37 6.41
CA PHE A 75 -1.89 -17.47 5.80
C PHE A 75 -3.01 -17.48 6.84
N VAL A 76 -2.81 -18.14 7.98
CA VAL A 76 -3.79 -18.18 9.08
C VAL A 76 -4.04 -16.76 9.62
N GLU A 77 -2.96 -16.00 9.85
CA GLU A 77 -3.08 -14.63 10.32
C GLU A 77 -3.63 -13.67 9.26
N GLN A 78 -3.29 -13.89 7.97
CA GLN A 78 -3.91 -13.16 6.87
C GLN A 78 -5.43 -13.39 6.86
N ASP A 79 -5.88 -14.64 6.94
CA ASP A 79 -7.30 -14.99 6.90
C ASP A 79 -8.05 -14.36 8.08
N ARG A 80 -7.43 -14.34 9.28
CA ARG A 80 -8.00 -13.66 10.45
C ARG A 80 -8.22 -12.16 10.22
N ILE A 81 -7.33 -11.50 9.47
CA ILE A 81 -7.45 -10.07 9.13
C ILE A 81 -8.47 -9.86 8.00
N VAL A 82 -8.51 -10.75 7.01
CA VAL A 82 -9.31 -10.58 5.77
C VAL A 82 -10.75 -11.06 5.94
N ALA A 83 -11.02 -12.09 6.74
CA ALA A 83 -12.36 -12.62 6.96
C ALA A 83 -13.44 -11.56 7.31
N PRO A 84 -13.22 -10.62 8.25
CA PRO A 84 -14.22 -9.58 8.52
C PRO A 84 -14.41 -8.61 7.36
N VAL A 85 -13.39 -8.37 6.53
CA VAL A 85 -13.52 -7.54 5.32
C VAL A 85 -14.40 -8.24 4.29
N MET A 86 -14.23 -9.55 4.09
CA MET A 86 -15.04 -10.32 3.15
C MET A 86 -16.52 -10.41 3.57
N ALA A 87 -16.79 -10.33 4.88
CA ALA A 87 -18.14 -10.31 5.43
C ALA A 87 -18.78 -8.90 5.47
N SER A 88 -18.05 -7.85 5.07
CA SER A 88 -18.49 -6.46 5.17
C SER A 88 -19.54 -6.07 4.11
N HIS A 89 -20.26 -4.97 4.36
CA HIS A 89 -21.13 -4.37 3.35
C HIS A 89 -20.30 -3.92 2.13
N ASP A 90 -19.11 -3.38 2.34
CA ASP A 90 -18.23 -2.97 1.24
C ASP A 90 -17.85 -4.12 0.29
N ALA A 91 -17.69 -5.35 0.81
CA ALA A 91 -17.44 -6.51 -0.07
C ALA A 91 -18.64 -6.83 -0.97
N GLN A 92 -19.85 -6.76 -0.41
CA GLN A 92 -21.09 -6.97 -1.17
C GLN A 92 -21.30 -5.87 -2.21
N GLU A 93 -21.19 -4.60 -1.79
CA GLU A 93 -21.30 -3.45 -2.67
C GLU A 93 -20.26 -3.48 -3.80
N GLY A 94 -19.03 -3.91 -3.53
CA GLY A 94 -17.99 -4.05 -4.55
C GLY A 94 -18.38 -5.05 -5.63
N ALA A 95 -18.94 -6.21 -5.24
CA ALA A 95 -19.43 -7.21 -6.18
C ALA A 95 -20.63 -6.69 -7.00
N HIS A 96 -21.58 -6.01 -6.36
CA HIS A 96 -22.74 -5.42 -7.03
C HIS A 96 -22.34 -4.31 -8.01
N ALA A 97 -21.54 -3.34 -7.57
CA ALA A 97 -21.08 -2.23 -8.40
C ALA A 97 -20.29 -2.72 -9.62
N PHE A 98 -19.47 -3.76 -9.46
CA PHE A 98 -18.76 -4.40 -10.56
C PHE A 98 -19.73 -5.05 -11.56
N ALA A 99 -20.70 -5.84 -11.09
CA ALA A 99 -21.69 -6.49 -11.93
C ALA A 99 -22.55 -5.46 -12.72
N GLU A 100 -22.89 -4.36 -12.07
CA GLU A 100 -23.70 -3.27 -12.64
C GLU A 100 -22.88 -2.24 -13.44
N ARG A 101 -21.54 -2.39 -13.48
CA ARG A 101 -20.60 -1.48 -14.16
C ARG A 101 -20.75 -0.02 -13.72
N ARG A 102 -20.98 0.20 -12.44
CA ARG A 102 -21.07 1.53 -11.82
C ARG A 102 -19.95 1.73 -10.80
N SER A 103 -19.74 2.97 -10.40
CA SER A 103 -18.87 3.28 -9.27
C SER A 103 -19.50 2.73 -7.96
N PRO A 104 -18.68 2.15 -7.08
CA PRO A 104 -19.13 1.68 -5.77
C PRO A 104 -19.31 2.83 -4.76
N HIS A 105 -20.23 2.63 -3.82
CA HIS A 105 -20.48 3.53 -2.69
C HIS A 105 -20.03 2.88 -1.38
N TRP A 106 -18.76 3.09 -1.03
CA TRP A 106 -18.16 2.54 0.18
C TRP A 106 -18.72 3.18 1.46
N GLN A 107 -18.95 2.37 2.48
CA GLN A 107 -19.47 2.77 3.78
C GLN A 107 -18.48 2.49 4.93
N GLY A 108 -17.42 1.70 4.68
CA GLY A 108 -16.42 1.37 5.68
C GLY A 108 -16.92 0.46 6.80
N ARG A 109 -17.90 -0.39 6.50
CA ARG A 109 -18.52 -1.35 7.42
C ARG A 109 -18.92 -2.62 6.69
#